data_AF-A0AAD3CK63-F1
#
_entry.id   AF-A0AAD3CK63-F1
#
_cell.length_a   1.000
_cell.length_b   1.000
_cell.length_c   1.000
_cell.angle_alpha   90.00
_cell.angle_beta   90.00
_cell.angle_gamma   90.00
#
_symmetry.space_group_name_H-M   'P 1'
#
loop_
_entity.id
_entity.type
_entity.pdbx_description
1 polymer ?
#
loop_
_entity_poly.entity_id
_entity_poly.type
_entity_poly.pdbx_seq_one_letter_code
_entity_poly.pdbx_strand_id
1 'polypeptide(L)'
;MVKWLHEGSKCSGLTNPQIAVNAAKSGDLDMVKWLHYKGKCTVFDQEWSVLADAVESGNLALVKWLHEEGCPGVDKENLQRVATLHGHDEILQWLKKEVSS
;
A
#
# COMPACT_ATOMS: atom_id res chain seq x y z
N MET A 1 -1.90 -10.54 -16.15
CA MET A 1 -3.28 -10.08 -16.40
C MET A 1 -4.22 -10.90 -15.52
N VAL A 2 -4.38 -10.50 -14.26
CA VAL A 2 -5.26 -11.20 -13.32
C VAL A 2 -6.48 -10.33 -13.10
N LYS A 3 -7.61 -10.80 -13.63
CA LYS A 3 -8.90 -10.12 -13.67
C LYS A 3 -9.62 -10.50 -12.37
N TRP A 4 -9.74 -9.58 -11.43
CA TRP A 4 -10.42 -9.84 -10.16
C TRP A 4 -11.91 -9.51 -10.28
N LEU A 5 -12.75 -10.53 -10.19
CA LEU A 5 -14.19 -10.42 -9.97
C LEU A 5 -14.41 -10.21 -8.46
N HIS A 6 -14.70 -8.98 -8.06
CA HIS A 6 -15.13 -8.67 -6.69
C HIS A 6 -16.57 -9.17 -6.49
N GLU A 7 -16.71 -10.40 -6.01
CA GLU A 7 -17.91 -10.80 -5.25
C GLU A 7 -17.62 -10.71 -3.75
N GLY A 8 -17.76 -9.49 -3.23
CA GLY A 8 -18.48 -9.18 -1.99
C GLY A 8 -18.14 -9.91 -0.69
N SER A 9 -16.97 -10.53 -0.55
CA SER A 9 -16.61 -11.22 0.69
C SER A 9 -16.00 -10.24 1.68
N LYS A 10 -16.87 -9.49 2.38
CA LYS A 10 -16.52 -8.75 3.61
C LYS A 10 -15.67 -9.65 4.50
N CYS A 11 -14.49 -9.18 4.88
CA CYS A 11 -13.59 -9.89 5.76
C CYS A 11 -14.35 -10.31 7.03
N SER A 12 -14.40 -11.62 7.25
CA SER A 12 -14.89 -12.19 8.50
C SER A 12 -13.87 -11.88 9.60
N GLY A 13 -13.95 -10.69 10.20
CA GLY A 13 -13.56 -10.36 11.58
C GLY A 13 -12.14 -10.66 12.09
N LEU A 14 -11.19 -11.12 11.28
CA LEU A 14 -9.93 -11.69 11.79
C LEU A 14 -8.74 -10.73 11.82
N THR A 15 -8.77 -9.62 11.07
CA THR A 15 -7.64 -8.67 11.02
C THR A 15 -8.13 -7.24 11.11
N ASN A 16 -7.82 -6.59 12.23
CA ASN A 16 -8.05 -5.16 12.44
C ASN A 16 -7.24 -4.37 11.38
N PRO A 17 -7.86 -3.50 10.55
CA PRO A 17 -7.17 -2.68 9.55
C PRO A 17 -5.98 -1.90 10.13
N GLN A 18 -6.05 -1.54 11.41
CA GLN A 18 -4.98 -0.87 12.14
C GLN A 18 -3.66 -1.66 12.15
N ILE A 19 -3.71 -3.00 12.14
CA ILE A 19 -2.51 -3.84 12.13
C ILE A 19 -1.75 -3.65 10.82
N ALA A 20 -2.47 -3.58 9.69
CA ALA A 20 -1.84 -3.36 8.40
C ALA A 20 -1.31 -1.93 8.25
N VAL A 21 -2.03 -0.93 8.76
CA VAL A 21 -1.56 0.46 8.83
C VAL A 21 -0.27 0.55 9.66
N ASN A 22 -0.25 -0.06 10.84
CA ASN A 22 0.94 -0.05 11.69
C ASN A 22 2.12 -0.78 11.03
N ALA A 23 1.87 -1.93 10.39
CA ALA A 23 2.88 -2.66 9.64
C ALA A 23 3.44 -1.81 8.49
N ALA A 24 2.58 -1.14 7.73
CA ALA A 24 2.98 -0.27 6.62
C ALA A 24 3.78 0.95 7.10
N LYS A 25 3.34 1.63 8.16
CA LYS A 25 4.09 2.73 8.79
C LYS A 25 5.45 2.29 9.31
N SER A 26 5.55 1.06 9.83
CA SER A 26 6.83 0.50 10.27
C SER A 26 7.71 0.00 9.13
N GLY A 27 7.20 -0.06 7.90
CA GLY A 27 7.90 -0.62 6.75
C GLY A 27 8.05 -2.15 6.79
N ASP A 28 7.22 -2.87 7.57
CA ASP A 28 7.29 -4.32 7.75
C ASP A 28 6.61 -5.05 6.58
N LEU A 29 7.38 -5.26 5.51
CA LEU A 29 6.92 -5.92 4.28
C LEU A 29 6.42 -7.35 4.53
N ASP A 30 7.06 -8.10 5.43
CA ASP A 30 6.71 -9.49 5.67
C ASP A 30 5.39 -9.60 6.43
N MET A 31 5.15 -8.70 7.40
CA MET A 31 3.86 -8.59 8.06
C MET A 31 2.75 -8.18 7.09
N VAL A 32 3.00 -7.20 6.22
CA VAL A 32 2.01 -6.76 5.22
C VAL A 32 1.67 -7.90 4.24
N LYS A 33 2.67 -8.64 3.75
CA LYS A 33 2.46 -9.83 2.91
C LYS A 33 1.69 -10.92 3.63
N TRP A 34 2.02 -11.16 4.90
CA TRP A 34 1.33 -12.15 5.72
C TRP A 34 -0.15 -11.78 5.90
N LEU A 35 -0.44 -10.51 6.20
CA LEU A 35 -1.81 -9.99 6.35
C LEU A 35 -2.59 -10.10 5.03
N HIS A 36 -1.96 -9.81 3.90
CA HIS A 36 -2.59 -9.94 2.59
C HIS A 36 -2.91 -11.41 2.25
N TYR A 37 -1.95 -12.32 2.40
CA TYR A 37 -2.10 -13.73 2.03
C TYR A 37 -2.99 -14.53 3.00
N LYS A 38 -2.87 -14.29 4.31
CA LYS A 38 -3.62 -15.03 5.34
C LYS A 38 -4.95 -14.38 5.72
N GLY A 39 -5.05 -13.05 5.66
CA GLY A 39 -6.21 -12.32 6.13
C GLY A 39 -7.40 -12.32 5.17
N LYS A 40 -7.23 -12.74 3.89
CA LYS A 40 -8.19 -12.46 2.80
C LYS A 40 -8.72 -11.03 2.90
N CYS A 41 -7.81 -10.12 3.26
CA CYS A 41 -8.22 -8.87 3.84
C CYS A 41 -8.33 -7.86 2.71
N THR A 42 -9.50 -7.27 2.59
CA THR A 42 -9.78 -6.09 1.79
C THR A 42 -9.16 -4.86 2.48
N VAL A 43 -7.93 -4.99 3.00
CA VAL A 43 -7.15 -3.87 3.59
C VAL A 43 -7.04 -2.72 2.58
N PHE A 44 -7.15 -3.08 1.32
CA PHE A 44 -7.05 -2.24 0.15
C PHE A 44 -8.41 -1.74 -0.36
N ASP A 45 -9.56 -2.21 0.18
CA ASP A 45 -10.89 -1.76 -0.29
C ASP A 45 -11.40 -0.52 0.46
N GLN A 46 -10.71 -0.09 1.52
CA GLN A 46 -11.04 1.16 2.20
C GLN A 46 -10.09 2.25 1.73
N GLU A 47 -10.61 3.48 1.66
CA GLU A 47 -9.90 4.74 1.35
C GLU A 47 -8.71 5.06 2.29
N TRP A 48 -8.25 4.07 3.07
CA TRP A 48 -7.18 4.19 4.03
C TRP A 48 -5.83 3.97 3.39
N SER A 49 -4.96 4.93 3.63
CA SER A 49 -3.73 5.18 2.89
C SER A 49 -2.57 4.23 3.24
N VAL A 50 -2.77 2.91 3.22
CA VAL A 50 -1.69 1.92 3.48
C VAL A 50 -0.49 2.19 2.56
N LEU A 51 -0.75 2.62 1.32
CA LEU A 51 0.29 3.04 0.38
C LEU A 51 0.99 4.34 0.81
N ALA A 52 0.27 5.34 1.31
CA ALA A 52 0.90 6.57 1.81
C ALA A 52 1.68 6.32 3.11
N ASP A 53 1.21 5.43 3.98
CA ASP A 53 1.90 4.99 5.19
C ASP A 53 3.19 4.24 4.84
N ALA A 54 3.15 3.40 3.80
CA ALA A 54 4.34 2.76 3.25
C ALA A 54 5.32 3.79 2.67
N VAL A 55 4.82 4.83 1.98
CA VAL A 55 5.66 5.94 1.51
C VAL A 55 6.26 6.72 2.69
N GLU A 56 5.48 7.00 3.74
CA GLU A 56 5.94 7.63 4.98
C GLU A 56 7.08 6.83 5.63
N SER A 57 6.99 5.49 5.62
CA SER A 57 8.04 4.60 6.17
C SER A 57 9.38 4.66 5.42
N GLY A 58 9.38 5.13 4.17
CA GLY A 58 10.58 5.13 3.31
C GLY A 58 10.90 3.77 2.68
N ASN A 59 10.10 2.74 2.90
CA ASN A 59 10.37 1.41 2.36
C ASN A 59 9.90 1.27 0.90
N LEU A 60 10.81 1.54 -0.04
CA LEU A 60 10.56 1.40 -1.48
C LEU A 60 10.08 -0.01 -1.89
N ALA A 61 10.57 -1.07 -1.25
CA ALA A 61 10.18 -2.43 -1.59
C ALA A 61 8.71 -2.69 -1.22
N LEU A 62 8.27 -2.14 -0.08
CA LEU A 62 6.86 -2.20 0.32
C LEU A 62 5.97 -1.38 -0.60
N VAL A 63 6.39 -0.17 -0.99
CA VAL A 63 5.65 0.69 -1.92
C VAL A 63 5.46 0.00 -3.28
N LYS A 64 6.51 -0.61 -3.84
CA LYS A 64 6.43 -1.36 -5.10
C LYS A 64 5.50 -2.56 -5.00
N TRP A 65 5.62 -3.33 -3.92
CA TRP A 65 4.78 -4.50 -3.72
C TRP A 65 3.30 -4.12 -3.60
N LEU A 66 2.96 -3.08 -2.81
CA LEU A 66 1.59 -2.57 -2.70
C LEU A 66 1.03 -2.05 -4.04
N HIS A 67 1.89 -1.47 -4.88
CA HIS A 67 1.50 -1.04 -6.22
C HIS A 67 1.21 -2.22 -7.16
N GLU A 68 2.03 -3.27 -7.13
CA GLU A 68 1.85 -4.49 -7.92
C GLU A 68 0.58 -5.27 -7.54
N GLU A 69 0.21 -5.27 -6.25
CA GLU A 69 -1.02 -5.90 -5.75
C GLU A 69 -2.30 -5.13 -6.14
N GLY A 70 -2.17 -4.00 -6.84
CA GLY A 70 -3.31 -3.24 -7.36
C GLY A 70 -4.11 -2.52 -6.29
N CYS A 71 -3.45 -2.12 -5.19
CA CYS A 71 -4.07 -1.37 -4.10
C CYS A 71 -4.68 -0.06 -4.67
N PRO A 72 -6.02 0.11 -4.63
CA PRO A 72 -6.64 1.33 -5.10
C PRO A 72 -6.39 2.46 -4.10
N GLY A 73 -6.31 3.69 -4.61
CA GLY A 73 -6.73 4.83 -3.80
C GLY A 73 -5.65 5.63 -3.08
N VAL A 74 -4.56 6.00 -3.75
CA VAL A 74 -3.92 7.27 -3.41
C VAL A 74 -3.54 8.03 -4.67
N ASP A 75 -3.97 9.28 -4.76
CA ASP A 75 -3.53 10.19 -5.82
C ASP A 75 -2.00 10.23 -5.85
N LYS A 76 -1.41 10.01 -7.04
CA LYS A 76 0.05 10.01 -7.22
C LYS A 76 0.67 11.31 -6.70
N GLU A 77 -0.03 12.43 -6.83
CA GLU A 77 0.39 13.73 -6.30
C GLU A 77 0.48 13.72 -4.76
N ASN A 78 -0.48 13.09 -4.07
CA ASN A 78 -0.42 12.95 -2.63
C ASN A 78 0.76 12.06 -2.19
N LEU A 79 1.03 10.96 -2.89
CA LEU A 79 2.21 10.11 -2.62
C LEU A 79 3.53 10.87 -2.85
N GLN A 80 3.63 11.65 -3.93
CA GLN A 80 4.79 12.49 -4.20
C GLN A 80 5.00 13.55 -3.12
N ARG A 81 3.90 14.15 -2.63
CA ARG A 81 3.93 15.11 -1.51
C ARG A 81 4.44 14.44 -0.24
N VAL A 82 3.92 13.27 0.13
CA VAL A 82 4.39 12.52 1.32
C VAL A 82 5.86 12.14 1.19
N ALA A 83 6.27 11.58 0.05
CA ALA A 83 7.68 11.26 -0.21
C ALA A 83 8.58 12.49 -0.08
N THR A 84 8.14 13.65 -0.60
CA THR A 84 8.89 14.91 -0.50
C THR A 84 8.97 15.43 0.94
N LEU A 85 7.87 15.38 1.68
CA LEU A 85 7.80 15.84 3.08
C LEU A 85 8.72 15.03 4.00
N HIS A 86 8.86 13.73 3.74
CA HIS A 86 9.69 12.82 4.54
C HIS A 86 11.11 12.63 3.97
N GLY A 87 11.44 13.26 2.83
CA GLY A 87 12.78 13.19 2.22
C GLY A 87 13.10 11.84 1.55
N HIS A 88 12.09 11.08 1.13
CA HIS A 88 12.25 9.77 0.52
C HIS A 88 12.45 9.86 -0.99
N ASP A 89 13.60 10.39 -1.39
CA ASP A 89 13.94 10.68 -2.80
C ASP A 89 13.88 9.45 -3.72
N GLU A 90 14.22 8.27 -3.21
CA GLU A 90 14.16 7.02 -3.98
C GLU A 90 12.73 6.66 -4.39
N ILE A 91 11.78 6.83 -3.46
CA ILE A 91 10.35 6.63 -3.72
C ILE A 91 9.84 7.70 -4.68
N LEU A 92 10.25 8.95 -4.51
CA LEU A 92 9.87 10.04 -5.40
C LEU A 92 10.35 9.80 -6.84
N GLN A 93 11.59 9.34 -7.02
CA GLN A 93 12.12 8.98 -8.34
C GLN A 93 11.36 7.82 -8.98
N TRP A 94 11.01 6.80 -8.19
CA TRP A 94 10.20 5.69 -8.66
C TRP A 94 8.79 6.15 -9.08
N LEU A 95 8.09 6.91 -8.21
CA LEU A 95 6.76 7.46 -8.50
C LEU A 95 6.75 8.35 -9.75
N LYS A 96 7.79 9.14 -9.99
CA LYS A 96 7.93 9.97 -11.21
C LYS A 96 8.10 9.11 -12.47
N LYS A 97 8.86 8.02 -12.41
CA LYS A 97 9.02 7.08 -13.54
C LYS A 97 7.69 6.42 -13.93
N GLU A 98 6.89 6.01 -12.96
CA GLU A 98 5.55 5.42 -13.16
C GLU A 98 4.49 6.42 -13.72
N VAL A 99 4.79 7.71 -13.81
CA VAL A 99 3.94 8.72 -14.48
C VAL A 99 4.36 8.94 -15.94
N SER A 100 5.56 8.50 -16.31
CA SER A 100 6.14 8.71 -17.64
C SER A 100 5.84 7.57 -18.63
N SER A 101 5.13 6.53 -18.20
CA SER A 101 4.78 5.33 -18.97
C SER A 101 3.27 5.19 -19.08
#